data_AF-A0AAE4ZA45-F1
#
_entry.id   AF-A0AAE4ZA45-F1
#
_cell.length_a   1.000
_cell.length_b   1.000
_cell.length_c   1.000
_cell.angle_alpha   90.00
_cell.angle_beta   90.00
_cell.angle_gamma   90.00
#
_symmetry.space_group_name_H-M   'P 1'
#
loop_
_entity.id
_entity.type
_entity.pdbx_description
1 polymer ?
#
loop_
_entity_poly.entity_id
_entity_poly.type
_entity_poly.pdbx_seq_one_letter_code
_entity_poly.pdbx_strand_id
1 'polypeptide(L)' 'MAHEKNHDYHILQPSIQPLLGAIGAFIMLFGSVIYFHDGGPWMALIGLAIVIYVMVAWW' A
#
# COMPACT_ATOMS: atom_id res chain seq x y z
N MET A 1 23.02 -14.00 16.24
CA MET A 1 22.81 -15.32 15.59
C MET A 1 21.36 -15.43 15.17
N ALA A 2 20.97 -14.81 14.05
CA ALA A 2 19.85 -15.30 13.23
C ALA A 2 20.36 -16.30 12.17
N HIS A 3 21.67 -16.57 12.18
CA HIS A 3 22.35 -17.47 11.26
C HIS A 3 22.10 -18.94 11.60
N GLU A 4 21.90 -19.27 12.88
CA GLU A 4 21.38 -20.55 13.34
C GLU A 4 19.95 -20.38 13.83
N LYS A 5 19.03 -21.04 13.12
CA LYS A 5 17.60 -21.09 13.42
C LYS A 5 17.34 -22.17 14.46
N ASN A 6 16.65 -21.79 15.55
CA ASN A 6 16.24 -22.66 16.65
C ASN A 6 14.71 -22.62 16.88
N HIS A 7 13.96 -22.11 15.91
CA HIS A 7 12.51 -22.01 15.93
C HIS A 7 11.94 -22.20 14.52
N ASP A 8 10.65 -22.56 14.45
CA ASP A 8 9.93 -22.73 13.18
C ASP A 8 9.21 -21.45 12.70
N TYR A 9 9.44 -20.29 13.35
CA TYR A 9 8.89 -19.02 12.88
C TYR A 9 9.48 -18.61 11.53
N HIS A 10 8.60 -18.14 10.64
CA HIS A 10 8.97 -17.57 9.36
C HIS A 10 9.41 -16.11 9.55
N ILE A 11 10.71 -15.85 9.40
CA ILE A 11 11.26 -14.50 9.39
C ILE A 11 11.17 -13.96 7.97
N LEU A 12 10.22 -13.04 7.76
CA LEU A 12 10.03 -12.39 6.47
C LEU A 12 11.20 -11.46 6.14
N GLN A 13 11.60 -11.46 4.88
CA GLN A 13 12.50 -10.46 4.34
C GLN A 13 11.83 -9.08 4.31
N PRO A 14 12.61 -7.99 4.37
CA PRO A 14 12.07 -6.64 4.23
C PRO A 14 11.27 -6.49 2.93
N SER A 15 10.14 -5.79 3.02
CA SER A 15 9.26 -5.53 1.87
C SER A 15 8.91 -4.05 1.76
N ILE A 16 8.79 -3.57 0.53
CA ILE A 16 8.36 -2.20 0.21
C ILE A 16 6.83 -2.04 0.16
N GLN A 17 6.10 -3.16 0.05
CA GLN A 17 4.64 -3.18 -0.09
C GLN A 17 3.90 -2.42 1.04
N PRO A 18 4.30 -2.49 2.34
CA PRO A 18 3.68 -1.70 3.41
C PRO A 18 3.74 -0.19 3.17
N LEU A 19 4.92 0.31 2.79
CA LEU A 19 5.12 1.74 2.58
C LEU A 19 4.33 2.23 1.36
N LEU A 20 4.40 1.47 0.26
CA LEU A 20 3.67 1.80 -0.96
C LEU A 20 2.16 1.79 -0.74
N GLY A 21 1.65 0.84 0.05
CA GLY A 21 0.24 0.77 0.43
C GLY A 21 -0.22 1.99 1.22
N ALA A 22 0.59 2.44 2.19
CA ALA A 22 0.28 3.64 2.98
C ALA A 22 0.23 4.91 2.11
N ILE A 23 1.19 5.09 1.20
CA ILE A 23 1.21 6.23 0.27
C ILE A 23 0.02 6.17 -0.69
N GLY A 24 -0.29 5.00 -1.25
CA GLY A 24 -1.45 4.79 -2.12
C GLY A 24 -2.76 5.14 -1.42
N ALA A 25 -2.95 4.69 -0.18
CA ALA A 25 -4.14 4.98 0.61
C ALA A 25 -4.26 6.49 0.93
N PHE A 26 -3.16 7.16 1.26
CA PHE A 26 -3.14 8.61 1.46
C PHE A 26 -3.60 9.36 0.20
N ILE A 27 -2.99 9.05 -0.96
CA ILE A 27 -3.35 9.66 -2.25
C ILE A 27 -4.82 9.40 -2.59
N MET A 28 -5.29 8.17 -2.37
CA MET A 28 -6.67 7.78 -2.64
C MET A 28 -7.65 8.59 -1.80
N LEU A 29 -7.46 8.65 -0.49
CA LEU A 29 -8.40 9.33 0.41
C LEU A 29 -8.34 10.85 0.25
N PHE A 30 -7.14 11.42 0.07
CA PHE A 30 -6.99 12.85 -0.22
C PHE A 30 -7.64 13.21 -1.57
N GLY A 31 -7.42 12.38 -2.59
CA GLY A 31 -8.08 12.51 -3.89
C GLY A 31 -9.60 12.37 -3.81
N SER A 32 -10.12 11.48 -2.95
CA SER A 32 -11.55 11.34 -2.72
C SER A 32 -12.16 12.58 -2.07
N VAL A 33 -11.46 13.23 -1.14
CA VAL A 33 -11.89 14.51 -0.57
C VAL A 33 -12.02 15.56 -1.67
N ILE A 34 -11.02 15.69 -2.55
CA ILE A 34 -11.06 16.62 -3.69
C ILE A 34 -12.23 16.29 -4.63
N TYR A 35 -12.40 15.02 -4.99
CA TYR A 35 -13.46 14.57 -5.89
C TYR A 35 -14.86 14.91 -5.35
N PHE A 36 -15.08 14.79 -4.04
CA PHE A 36 -16.38 15.11 -3.43
C PHE A 36 -16.62 16.61 -3.19
N HIS A 37 -15.62 17.47 -3.45
CA HIS A 37 -15.72 18.94 -3.33
C HIS A 37 -15.47 19.60 -4.69
N ASP A 38 -16.28 19.23 -5.70
CA ASP A 38 -16.28 19.80 -7.05
C ASP A 38 -14.96 19.63 -7.85
N GLY A 39 -14.02 18.82 -7.35
CA GLY A 39 -12.79 18.45 -8.04
C GLY A 39 -12.92 17.23 -8.95
N GLY A 40 -11.85 16.95 -9.72
CA GLY A 40 -11.80 15.79 -10.61
C GLY A 40 -11.46 14.48 -9.88
N PRO A 41 -11.88 13.30 -10.41
CA PRO A 41 -11.70 12.00 -9.75
C PRO A 41 -10.28 11.42 -9.86
N TRP A 42 -9.41 12.03 -10.66
CA TRP A 42 -8.15 11.42 -11.11
C TRP A 42 -7.20 11.06 -9.97
N MET A 43 -7.08 11.91 -8.95
CA MET A 43 -6.20 11.64 -7.81
C MET A 43 -6.69 10.43 -6.99
N ALA A 44 -8.01 10.32 -6.80
CA ALA A 44 -8.61 9.17 -6.12
C ALA A 44 -8.38 7.87 -6.91
N LEU A 45 -8.55 7.92 -8.23
CA LEU A 45 -8.36 6.76 -9.12
C LEU A 45 -6.90 6.31 -9.18
N ILE A 46 -5.94 7.24 -9.18
CA ILE A 46 -4.51 6.92 -9.11
C ILE A 46 -4.19 6.24 -7.77
N GLY A 47 -4.67 6.79 -6.65
CA GLY A 47 -4.48 6.18 -5.35
C GLY A 47 -5.09 4.78 -5.26
N LEU A 48 -6.31 4.61 -5.81
CA LEU A 48 -6.99 3.31 -5.89
C LEU A 48 -6.19 2.30 -6.72
N ALA A 49 -5.64 2.71 -7.86
CA ALA A 49 -4.80 1.84 -8.68
C ALA A 49 -3.53 1.38 -7.94
N ILE A 50 -2.90 2.26 -7.15
CA ILE A 50 -1.75 1.90 -6.31
C ILE A 50 -2.16 0.90 -5.23
N VAL A 51 -3.29 1.13 -4.55
CA VAL A 51 -3.80 0.21 -3.52
C VAL A 51 -4.11 -1.16 -4.11
N ILE A 52 -4.78 -1.23 -5.25
CA ILE A 52 -5.06 -2.50 -5.96
C ILE A 52 -3.75 -3.20 -6.35
N TYR A 53 -2.77 -2.46 -6.85
CA TYR A 53 -1.45 -3.02 -7.17
C TYR A 53 -0.79 -3.64 -5.92
N VAL A 54 -0.77 -2.92 -4.79
CA VAL A 54 -0.23 -3.44 -3.53
C VAL A 54 -1.01 -4.66 -3.06
N MET A 55 -2.34 -4.68 -3.25
CA MET A 55 -3.18 -5.82 -2.93
C MET A 55 -2.82 -7.06 -3.76
N VAL A 56 -2.59 -6.91 -5.06
CA VAL A 56 -2.21 -8.04 -5.91
C VAL A 56 -0.76 -8.48 -5.67
N ALA A 57 0.14 -7.56 -5.30
CA ALA A 57 1.56 -7.85 -5.14
C ALA A 57 1.95 -8.41 -3.77
N TRP A 58 1.12 -8.23 -2.74
CA TRP A 58 1.40 -8.70 -1.37
C TRP A 58 0.77 -10.07 -1.10
N TRP A 59 -0.50 -10.24 -1.45
CA TRP A 59 -1.23 -11.49 -1.25
C TRP A 59 -0.89 -12.52 -2.32
#